data_AF-A0A0F8IG46-F1
#
_entry.id   AF-A0A0F8IG46-F1
#
_cell.length_a   1.000
_cell.length_b   1.000
_cell.length_c   1.000
_cell.angle_alpha   90.00
_cell.angle_beta   90.00
_cell.angle_gamma   90.00
#
_symmetry.space_group_name_H-M   'P 1'
#
loop_
_entity.id
_entity.type
_entity.pdbx_description
1 polymer ?
#
loop_
_entity_poly.entity_id
_entity_poly.type
_entity_poly.pdbx_seq_one_letter_code
_entity_poly.pdbx_strand_id
1 'polypeptide(L)'
;MSSDSHEVSQLNELKIDLDAIAVIAHYKGNSDIIMDEQMPIFGGYAGGIEETTIVDIATHINAFVMSSASWHLDGPVHIRWGSTNTRETLTIAGWACATISEFTDMLSGNQYYPCAGPCTEMCLLEASAQSITDTASGREILSGVASAKGVVTDKTTGMEARMMGEVARATAGMEISEVNKVLNALVP
;
A
#
# COMPACT_ATOMS: atom_id res chain seq x y z
N MET A 1 -2.63 17.65 20.47
CA MET A 1 -2.04 17.14 19.23
C MET A 1 -1.71 15.68 19.45
N SER A 2 -2.45 14.80 18.78
CA SER A 2 -2.07 13.40 18.63
C SER A 2 -0.78 13.33 17.80
N SER A 3 0.12 12.40 18.15
CA SER A 3 1.28 12.04 17.31
C SER A 3 1.04 10.79 16.46
N ASP A 4 -0.15 10.20 16.59
CA ASP A 4 -0.56 8.99 15.87
C ASP A 4 -1.18 9.35 14.51
N SER A 5 -1.14 8.42 13.55
CA SER A 5 -1.83 8.54 12.27
C SER A 5 -3.30 8.16 12.40
N HIS A 6 -4.20 9.02 11.92
CA HIS A 6 -5.64 8.84 11.99
C HIS A 6 -6.20 8.52 10.60
N GLU A 7 -6.81 7.34 10.49
CA GLU A 7 -7.28 6.78 9.24
C GLU A 7 -8.59 7.39 8.74
N VAL A 8 -8.66 7.65 7.43
CA VAL A 8 -9.89 7.82 6.66
C VAL A 8 -9.76 7.09 5.33
N SER A 9 -10.79 6.32 4.94
CA SER A 9 -10.74 5.49 3.73
C SER A 9 -11.53 6.11 2.58
N GLN A 10 -10.91 6.20 1.41
CA GLN A 10 -11.62 6.37 0.15
C GLN A 10 -12.31 5.05 -0.25
N LEU A 11 -13.35 5.15 -1.10
CA LEU A 11 -14.07 4.00 -1.65
C LEU A 11 -13.65 3.71 -3.10
N ASN A 12 -13.87 2.48 -3.55
CA ASN A 12 -13.53 2.05 -4.91
C ASN A 12 -14.58 2.47 -5.97
N GLU A 13 -14.23 3.08 -7.09
CA GLU A 13 -13.02 3.91 -7.31
C GLU A 13 -13.43 5.38 -7.39
N LEU A 14 -12.52 6.28 -7.01
CA LEU A 14 -12.72 7.74 -6.94
C LEU A 14 -14.05 8.10 -6.28
N LYS A 15 -14.30 7.51 -5.10
CA LYS A 15 -15.57 7.60 -4.39
C LYS A 15 -15.34 7.82 -2.90
N ILE A 16 -16.32 8.43 -2.25
CA ILE A 16 -16.32 8.69 -0.81
C ILE A 16 -17.76 8.67 -0.29
N ASP A 17 -17.95 8.41 1.00
CA ASP A 17 -19.20 8.61 1.71
C ASP A 17 -19.13 9.80 2.67
N LEU A 18 -20.28 10.27 3.15
CA LEU A 18 -20.35 11.46 3.99
C LEU A 18 -19.88 11.23 5.43
N ASP A 19 -19.82 9.99 5.90
CA ASP A 19 -19.29 9.71 7.24
C ASP A 19 -17.78 9.97 7.26
N ALA A 20 -17.05 9.55 6.22
CA ALA A 20 -15.64 9.88 6.03
C ALA A 20 -15.39 11.41 6.01
N ILE A 21 -16.26 12.20 5.37
CA ILE A 21 -16.15 13.67 5.34
C ILE A 21 -16.29 14.27 6.75
N ALA A 22 -17.21 13.76 7.57
CA ALA A 22 -17.37 14.20 8.95
C ALA A 22 -16.13 13.86 9.80
N VAL A 23 -15.54 12.68 9.58
CA VAL A 23 -14.29 12.24 10.23
C VAL A 23 -13.10 13.12 9.84
N ILE A 24 -12.95 13.48 8.56
CA ILE A 24 -11.90 14.41 8.10
C ILE A 24 -12.02 15.76 8.83
N ALA A 25 -13.23 16.31 8.93
CA ALA A 25 -13.46 17.57 9.63
C ALA A 25 -13.06 17.48 11.12
N HIS A 26 -13.32 16.34 11.76
CA HIS A 26 -12.92 16.07 13.14
C HIS A 26 -11.39 16.08 13.31
N TYR A 27 -10.66 15.29 12.51
CA TYR A 27 -9.20 15.21 12.59
C TYR A 27 -8.53 16.57 12.34
N LYS A 28 -9.03 17.31 11.34
CA LYS A 28 -8.54 18.68 11.06
C LYS A 28 -8.78 19.63 12.23
N GLY A 29 -9.96 19.56 12.88
CA GLY A 29 -10.30 20.38 14.03
C GLY A 29 -9.42 20.12 15.26
N ASN A 30 -8.90 18.90 15.39
CA ASN A 30 -8.00 18.49 16.48
C ASN A 30 -6.51 18.65 16.14
N SER A 31 -6.19 19.03 14.91
CA SER A 31 -4.83 19.09 14.38
C SER A 31 -4.11 17.73 14.45
N ASP A 32 -4.84 16.65 14.12
CA ASP A 32 -4.32 15.29 14.07
C ASP A 32 -3.56 15.04 12.75
N ILE A 33 -2.64 14.06 12.74
CA ILE A 33 -1.98 13.56 11.53
C ILE A 33 -2.97 12.68 10.78
N ILE A 34 -3.31 13.05 9.55
CA ILE A 34 -4.32 12.34 8.75
C ILE A 34 -3.63 11.38 7.80
N MET A 35 -3.98 10.10 7.88
CA MET A 35 -3.67 9.08 6.90
C MET A 35 -4.93 8.83 6.07
N ASP A 36 -4.92 9.22 4.81
CA ASP A 36 -5.97 8.84 3.87
C ASP A 36 -5.57 7.54 3.18
N GLU A 37 -6.46 6.56 3.09
CA GLU A 37 -6.18 5.32 2.37
C GLU A 37 -7.05 5.13 1.12
N GLN A 38 -6.52 4.37 0.16
CA GLN A 38 -7.30 3.82 -0.93
C GLN A 38 -6.65 2.51 -1.40
N MET A 39 -7.46 1.49 -1.69
CA MET A 39 -7.01 0.18 -2.16
C MET A 39 -7.50 -0.10 -3.59
N PRO A 40 -6.81 0.41 -4.65
CA PRO A 40 -7.32 0.32 -6.02
C PRO A 40 -7.38 -1.14 -6.49
N ILE A 41 -8.51 -1.55 -7.08
CA ILE A 41 -8.76 -2.96 -7.37
C ILE A 41 -8.28 -3.31 -8.79
N PHE A 42 -7.18 -4.07 -8.89
CA PHE A 42 -6.74 -4.66 -10.15
C PHE A 42 -7.79 -5.66 -10.68
N GLY A 43 -8.22 -5.46 -11.93
CA GLY A 43 -9.33 -6.20 -12.54
C GLY A 43 -10.71 -5.74 -12.07
N GLY A 44 -10.78 -4.63 -11.31
CA GLY A 44 -11.99 -3.98 -10.82
C GLY A 44 -12.62 -3.05 -11.84
N TYR A 45 -13.23 -1.97 -11.36
CA TYR A 45 -13.93 -1.00 -12.21
C TYR A 45 -13.02 -0.26 -13.18
N ALA A 46 -11.75 -0.06 -12.80
CA ALA A 46 -10.76 0.64 -13.60
C ALA A 46 -10.32 -0.19 -14.83
N GLY A 47 -10.09 -1.49 -14.64
CA GLY A 47 -9.63 -2.40 -15.69
C GLY A 47 -8.32 -3.12 -15.32
N GLY A 48 -7.35 -3.08 -16.23
CA GLY A 48 -6.08 -3.79 -16.13
C GLY A 48 -5.03 -3.07 -15.28
N ILE A 49 -3.76 -3.35 -15.54
CA ILE A 49 -2.63 -2.81 -14.75
C ILE A 49 -2.59 -1.29 -14.91
N GLU A 50 -2.42 -0.81 -16.14
CA GLU A 50 -2.24 0.62 -16.41
C GLU A 50 -3.49 1.43 -16.04
N GLU A 51 -4.69 0.91 -16.29
CA GLU A 51 -5.92 1.60 -15.92
C GLU A 51 -6.07 1.74 -14.40
N THR A 52 -5.69 0.69 -13.66
CA THR A 52 -5.70 0.72 -12.19
C THR A 52 -4.62 1.66 -11.66
N THR A 53 -3.42 1.69 -12.26
CA THR A 53 -2.36 2.66 -11.90
C THR A 53 -2.78 4.11 -12.13
N ILE A 54 -3.56 4.40 -13.19
CA ILE A 54 -4.11 5.75 -13.40
C ILE A 54 -5.05 6.14 -12.25
N VAL A 55 -5.93 5.21 -11.83
CA VAL A 55 -6.81 5.42 -10.68
C VAL A 55 -5.99 5.61 -9.40
N ASP A 56 -4.97 4.81 -9.20
CA ASP A 56 -4.09 4.85 -8.03
C ASP A 56 -3.40 6.23 -7.89
N ILE A 57 -2.79 6.74 -8.96
CA ILE A 57 -2.20 8.08 -8.98
C ILE A 57 -3.27 9.15 -8.72
N ALA A 58 -4.47 9.00 -9.28
CA ALA A 58 -5.56 9.93 -9.03
C ALA A 58 -6.03 9.94 -7.56
N THR A 59 -6.04 8.78 -6.89
CA THR A 59 -6.44 8.68 -5.48
C THR A 59 -5.35 9.17 -4.53
N HIS A 60 -4.07 9.01 -4.90
CA HIS A 60 -2.96 9.68 -4.22
C HIS A 60 -3.14 11.20 -4.24
N ILE A 61 -3.46 11.79 -5.39
CA ILE A 61 -3.73 13.23 -5.48
C ILE A 61 -4.97 13.61 -4.67
N ASN A 62 -6.04 12.81 -4.75
CA ASN A 62 -7.29 13.07 -4.03
C ASN A 62 -7.12 13.07 -2.51
N ALA A 63 -6.20 12.26 -1.96
CA ALA A 63 -5.89 12.22 -0.53
C ALA A 63 -5.54 13.62 0.02
N PHE A 64 -4.69 14.36 -0.70
CA PHE A 64 -4.24 15.68 -0.28
C PHE A 64 -5.27 16.79 -0.60
N VAL A 65 -6.12 16.57 -1.62
CA VAL A 65 -7.14 17.55 -2.03
C VAL A 65 -8.41 17.44 -1.18
N MET A 66 -8.99 16.25 -1.06
CA MET A 66 -10.25 16.01 -0.37
C MET A 66 -10.04 15.82 1.12
N SER A 67 -9.15 14.91 1.50
CA SER A 67 -8.97 14.48 2.90
C SER A 67 -8.02 15.38 3.69
N SER A 68 -7.33 16.30 3.02
CA SER A 68 -6.24 17.08 3.62
C SER A 68 -5.21 16.18 4.31
N ALA A 69 -4.92 15.05 3.68
CA ALA A 69 -4.04 14.04 4.23
C ALA A 69 -2.65 14.61 4.53
N SER A 70 -2.04 14.11 5.61
CA SER A 70 -0.62 14.28 5.88
C SER A 70 0.21 13.30 5.07
N TRP A 71 -0.33 12.10 4.83
CA TRP A 71 0.24 11.08 3.96
C TRP A 71 -0.86 10.13 3.45
N HIS A 72 -0.60 9.44 2.34
CA HIS A 72 -1.55 8.51 1.72
C HIS A 72 -1.10 7.04 1.85
N LEU A 73 -2.01 6.16 2.27
CA LEU A 73 -1.78 4.71 2.34
C LEU A 73 -2.43 4.03 1.14
N ASP A 74 -1.62 3.54 0.22
CA ASP A 74 -2.06 2.73 -0.91
C ASP A 74 -2.27 1.26 -0.48
N GLY A 75 -2.88 0.46 -1.36
CA GLY A 75 -3.03 -0.98 -1.22
C GLY A 75 -3.64 -1.64 -2.44
N PRO A 76 -2.99 -1.64 -3.62
CA PRO A 76 -3.58 -2.18 -4.83
C PRO A 76 -3.86 -3.66 -4.64
N VAL A 77 -5.10 -4.09 -4.85
CA VAL A 77 -5.56 -5.44 -4.48
C VAL A 77 -6.10 -6.19 -5.69
N HIS A 78 -5.69 -7.45 -5.85
CA HIS A 78 -6.14 -8.26 -6.96
C HIS A 78 -7.60 -8.72 -6.74
N ILE A 79 -8.53 -8.41 -7.66
CA ILE A 79 -9.98 -8.71 -7.51
C ILE A 79 -10.29 -10.16 -7.12
N ARG A 80 -9.61 -11.12 -7.73
CA ARG A 80 -9.78 -12.55 -7.45
C ARG A 80 -9.07 -12.99 -6.16
N TRP A 81 -7.81 -12.60 -5.98
CA TRP A 81 -6.98 -13.17 -4.93
C TRP A 81 -7.14 -12.45 -3.59
N GLY A 82 -7.58 -11.18 -3.59
CA GLY A 82 -7.69 -10.38 -2.38
C GLY A 82 -6.33 -10.20 -1.70
N SER A 83 -5.28 -9.98 -2.50
CA SER A 83 -3.91 -9.81 -2.04
C SER A 83 -3.24 -8.66 -2.78
N THR A 84 -2.31 -8.00 -2.09
CA THR A 84 -1.56 -6.82 -2.55
C THR A 84 -0.21 -7.18 -3.17
N ASN A 85 0.20 -8.44 -3.11
CA ASN A 85 1.51 -8.92 -3.53
C ASN A 85 1.46 -9.88 -4.74
N THR A 86 0.49 -9.71 -5.64
CA THR A 86 0.51 -10.37 -6.95
C THR A 86 1.38 -9.58 -7.93
N ARG A 87 1.79 -10.19 -9.05
CA ARG A 87 2.63 -9.52 -10.06
C ARG A 87 2.02 -8.19 -10.51
N GLU A 88 0.71 -8.18 -10.74
CA GLU A 88 -0.03 -7.04 -11.23
C GLU A 88 -0.14 -5.94 -10.17
N THR A 89 -0.50 -6.28 -8.94
CA THR A 89 -0.63 -5.29 -7.86
C THR A 89 0.70 -4.70 -7.43
N LEU A 90 1.78 -5.50 -7.41
CA LEU A 90 3.14 -5.00 -7.19
C LEU A 90 3.58 -4.04 -8.30
N THR A 91 3.19 -4.33 -9.56
CA THR A 91 3.47 -3.44 -10.68
C THR A 91 2.70 -2.12 -10.54
N ILE A 92 1.42 -2.16 -10.14
CA ILE A 92 0.60 -0.98 -9.91
C ILE A 92 1.22 -0.09 -8.83
N ALA A 93 1.43 -0.65 -7.62
CA ALA A 93 2.00 0.08 -6.49
C ALA A 93 3.37 0.67 -6.81
N GLY A 94 4.24 -0.13 -7.47
CA GLY A 94 5.59 0.30 -7.83
C GLY A 94 5.59 1.48 -8.80
N TRP A 95 4.74 1.47 -9.82
CA TRP A 95 4.62 2.58 -10.77
C TRP A 95 3.95 3.81 -10.16
N ALA A 96 2.87 3.63 -9.40
CA ALA A 96 2.19 4.74 -8.76
C ALA A 96 3.13 5.46 -7.78
N CYS A 97 3.78 4.72 -6.88
CA CYS A 97 4.74 5.30 -5.93
C CYS A 97 5.90 5.99 -6.64
N ALA A 98 6.57 5.33 -7.60
CA ALA A 98 7.72 5.92 -8.28
C ALA A 98 7.34 7.22 -9.03
N THR A 99 6.14 7.28 -9.60
CA THR A 99 5.63 8.48 -10.27
C THR A 99 5.28 9.58 -9.26
N ILE A 100 4.60 9.24 -8.16
CA ILE A 100 4.25 10.20 -7.11
C ILE A 100 5.50 10.79 -6.47
N SER A 101 6.50 9.96 -6.14
CA SER A 101 7.77 10.39 -5.56
C SER A 101 8.62 11.24 -6.51
N GLU A 102 8.55 11.01 -7.83
CA GLU A 102 9.31 11.81 -8.82
C GLU A 102 8.69 13.19 -9.05
N PHE A 103 7.35 13.28 -9.10
CA PHE A 103 6.66 14.49 -9.57
C PHE A 103 5.97 15.28 -8.45
N THR A 104 5.98 14.79 -7.21
CA THR A 104 5.34 15.44 -6.07
C THR A 104 6.14 15.24 -4.79
N ASP A 105 5.81 15.98 -3.73
CA ASP A 105 6.33 15.78 -2.38
C ASP A 105 5.30 15.06 -1.47
N MET A 106 4.36 14.32 -2.04
CA MET A 106 3.30 13.62 -1.30
C MET A 106 3.86 12.41 -0.57
N LEU A 107 3.84 12.45 0.76
CA LEU A 107 4.23 11.31 1.60
C LEU A 107 3.26 10.15 1.44
N SER A 108 3.78 8.93 1.39
CA SER A 108 2.95 7.76 1.17
C SER A 108 3.47 6.47 1.81
N GLY A 109 2.57 5.51 1.95
CA GLY A 109 2.88 4.15 2.35
C GLY A 109 2.06 3.12 1.57
N ASN A 110 2.30 1.84 1.84
CA ASN A 110 1.52 0.75 1.27
C ASN A 110 1.19 -0.31 2.32
N GLN A 111 0.06 -1.00 2.16
CA GLN A 111 -0.47 -1.99 3.10
C GLN A 111 -0.35 -3.44 2.59
N TYR A 112 -0.12 -4.38 3.51
CA TYR A 112 0.35 -5.73 3.17
C TYR A 112 -0.70 -6.81 3.45
N TYR A 113 -1.27 -7.42 2.41
CA TYR A 113 -2.25 -8.51 2.48
C TYR A 113 -1.77 -9.80 1.78
N PRO A 114 -0.86 -10.58 2.38
CA PRO A 114 -0.49 -11.89 1.86
C PRO A 114 -1.67 -12.86 1.83
N CYS A 115 -1.69 -13.74 0.81
CA CYS A 115 -2.66 -14.83 0.76
C CYS A 115 -2.41 -15.84 1.89
N ALA A 116 -1.15 -16.20 2.10
CA ALA A 116 -0.76 -17.21 3.07
C ALA A 116 -0.84 -16.69 4.52
N GLY A 117 -1.02 -17.60 5.46
CA GLY A 117 -1.08 -17.28 6.90
C GLY A 117 0.29 -17.25 7.57
N PRO A 118 0.35 -16.79 8.83
CA PRO A 118 1.57 -16.77 9.64
C PRO A 118 2.27 -18.13 9.71
N CYS A 119 3.57 -18.10 10.01
CA CYS A 119 4.40 -19.30 10.15
C CYS A 119 4.45 -20.18 8.88
N THR A 120 4.29 -19.57 7.70
CA THR A 120 4.49 -20.22 6.42
C THR A 120 5.55 -19.49 5.62
N GLU A 121 6.37 -20.24 4.88
CA GLU A 121 7.38 -19.66 3.99
C GLU A 121 6.73 -18.74 2.94
N MET A 122 5.61 -19.17 2.35
CA MET A 122 4.88 -18.38 1.36
C MET A 122 4.46 -17.00 1.91
N CYS A 123 3.95 -16.91 3.15
CA CYS A 123 3.56 -15.61 3.72
C CYS A 123 4.76 -14.67 3.86
N LEU A 124 5.92 -15.21 4.26
CA LEU A 124 7.13 -14.41 4.39
C LEU A 124 7.62 -13.96 3.01
N LEU A 125 7.60 -14.82 2.00
CA LEU A 125 8.00 -14.49 0.63
C LEU A 125 7.05 -13.48 -0.04
N GLU A 126 5.74 -13.62 0.17
CA GLU A 126 4.72 -12.68 -0.29
C GLU A 126 4.96 -11.27 0.30
N ALA A 127 5.14 -11.17 1.62
CA ALA A 127 5.46 -9.91 2.27
C ALA A 127 6.84 -9.35 1.86
N SER A 128 7.81 -10.24 1.60
CA SER A 128 9.14 -9.84 1.12
C SER A 128 9.08 -9.24 -0.27
N ALA A 129 8.30 -9.83 -1.19
CA ALA A 129 8.14 -9.30 -2.54
C ALA A 129 7.58 -7.87 -2.49
N GLN A 130 6.55 -7.64 -1.69
CA GLN A 130 5.99 -6.29 -1.54
C GLN A 130 6.96 -5.33 -0.84
N SER A 131 7.71 -5.78 0.16
CA SER A 131 8.72 -4.95 0.83
C SER A 131 9.84 -4.51 -0.12
N ILE A 132 10.27 -5.38 -1.04
CA ILE A 132 11.22 -5.03 -2.10
C ILE A 132 10.62 -3.96 -3.01
N THR A 133 9.40 -4.19 -3.50
CA THR A 133 8.70 -3.23 -4.38
C THR A 133 8.57 -1.87 -3.73
N ASP A 134 7.97 -1.79 -2.54
CA ASP A 134 7.66 -0.54 -1.85
C ASP A 134 8.92 0.25 -1.51
N THR A 135 9.97 -0.45 -1.04
CA THR A 135 11.24 0.21 -0.69
C THR A 135 11.91 0.79 -1.93
N ALA A 136 11.95 0.03 -3.02
CA ALA A 136 12.62 0.47 -4.25
C ALA A 136 11.83 1.52 -5.03
N SER A 137 10.50 1.54 -4.91
CA SER A 137 9.65 2.55 -5.57
C SER A 137 9.58 3.87 -4.81
N GLY A 138 10.02 3.91 -3.55
CA GLY A 138 10.16 5.15 -2.77
C GLY A 138 9.12 5.37 -1.67
N ARG A 139 8.43 4.32 -1.18
CA ARG A 139 7.47 4.47 -0.08
C ARG A 139 8.17 4.93 1.21
N GLU A 140 7.58 5.88 1.92
CA GLU A 140 8.07 6.33 3.23
C GLU A 140 7.65 5.40 4.37
N ILE A 141 6.51 4.72 4.24
CA ILE A 141 5.93 3.87 5.28
C ILE A 141 5.55 2.49 4.72
N LEU A 142 5.92 1.42 5.44
CA LEU A 142 5.48 0.05 5.17
C LEU A 142 4.52 -0.39 6.28
N SER A 143 3.24 -0.62 5.95
CA SER A 143 2.19 -0.92 6.93
C SER A 143 1.76 -2.39 6.85
N GLY A 144 2.33 -3.25 7.69
CA GLY A 144 2.10 -4.68 7.58
C GLY A 144 2.42 -5.49 8.85
N VAL A 145 1.99 -6.75 8.91
CA VAL A 145 1.47 -7.57 7.79
C VAL A 145 0.13 -8.20 8.16
N ALA A 146 -0.90 -7.97 7.33
CA ALA A 146 -2.22 -8.58 7.45
C ALA A 146 -2.26 -9.98 6.80
N SER A 147 -1.49 -10.91 7.37
CA SER A 147 -1.41 -12.31 6.91
C SER A 147 -2.78 -13.00 6.86
N ALA A 148 -2.89 -14.04 6.03
CA ALA A 148 -4.16 -14.70 5.72
C ALA A 148 -5.24 -13.71 5.25
N LYS A 149 -4.82 -12.71 4.45
CA LYS A 149 -5.64 -11.60 3.94
C LYS A 149 -6.30 -10.74 5.03
N GLY A 150 -5.80 -10.80 6.27
CA GLY A 150 -6.35 -10.04 7.40
C GLY A 150 -7.75 -10.47 7.87
N VAL A 151 -8.31 -11.57 7.34
CA VAL A 151 -9.70 -11.98 7.62
C VAL A 151 -9.81 -13.17 8.58
N VAL A 152 -8.69 -13.67 9.11
CA VAL A 152 -8.68 -14.81 10.02
C VAL A 152 -8.18 -14.37 11.40
N THR A 153 -9.02 -14.55 12.41
CA THR A 153 -8.74 -14.21 13.80
C THR A 153 -7.39 -14.78 14.26
N ASP A 154 -6.61 -13.94 14.93
CA ASP A 154 -5.30 -14.24 15.53
C ASP A 154 -4.24 -14.79 14.54
N LYS A 155 -4.42 -14.56 13.24
CA LYS A 155 -3.45 -14.93 12.20
C LYS A 155 -2.61 -13.74 11.73
N THR A 156 -2.04 -12.99 12.67
CA THR A 156 -1.00 -11.98 12.43
C THR A 156 0.01 -11.99 13.58
N THR A 157 1.30 -11.86 13.28
CA THR A 157 2.36 -11.86 14.31
C THR A 157 3.45 -10.83 13.99
N GLY A 158 4.35 -10.61 14.94
CA GLY A 158 5.53 -9.75 14.70
C GLY A 158 6.61 -10.38 13.81
N MET A 159 6.52 -11.69 13.48
CA MET A 159 7.52 -12.34 12.63
C MET A 159 7.42 -11.90 11.18
N GLU A 160 6.20 -11.68 10.68
CA GLU A 160 6.00 -11.17 9.32
C GLU A 160 6.50 -9.72 9.21
N ALA A 161 6.23 -8.89 10.22
CA ALA A 161 6.75 -7.52 10.30
C ALA A 161 8.29 -7.49 10.41
N ARG A 162 8.91 -8.44 11.12
CA ARG A 162 10.37 -8.58 11.16
C ARG A 162 10.92 -8.83 9.76
N MET A 163 10.35 -9.77 9.01
CA MET A 163 10.78 -10.05 7.64
C MET A 163 10.64 -8.82 6.75
N MET A 164 9.49 -8.15 6.78
CA MET A 164 9.24 -6.90 6.06
C MET A 164 10.34 -5.86 6.35
N GLY A 165 10.68 -5.62 7.63
CA GLY A 165 11.71 -4.65 7.99
C GLY A 165 13.13 -5.04 7.54
N GLU A 166 13.49 -6.33 7.64
CA GLU A 166 14.82 -6.79 7.21
C GLU A 166 15.00 -6.77 5.70
N VAL A 167 13.95 -7.09 4.95
CA VAL A 167 13.93 -7.02 3.49
C VAL A 167 13.96 -5.58 2.99
N ALA A 168 13.24 -4.66 3.65
CA ALA A 168 13.32 -3.24 3.35
C ALA A 168 14.76 -2.74 3.50
N ARG A 169 15.43 -3.06 4.62
CA ARG A 169 16.84 -2.72 4.83
C ARG A 169 17.76 -3.31 3.76
N ALA A 170 17.51 -4.54 3.32
CA ALA A 170 18.32 -5.20 2.29
C ALA A 170 18.11 -4.58 0.90
N THR A 171 16.92 -4.05 0.64
CA THR A 171 16.54 -3.44 -0.64
C THR A 171 17.02 -1.99 -0.76
N ALA A 172 17.06 -1.26 0.35
CA ALA A 172 17.46 0.15 0.38
C ALA A 172 18.83 0.37 -0.29
N GLY A 173 18.85 1.19 -1.34
CA GLY A 173 20.06 1.53 -2.10
C GLY A 173 20.46 0.52 -3.18
N MET A 174 19.66 -0.52 -3.43
CA MET A 174 19.86 -1.39 -4.59
C MET A 174 19.56 -0.66 -5.90
N GLU A 175 20.29 -1.02 -6.97
CA GLU A 175 19.97 -0.58 -8.33
C GLU A 175 18.61 -1.12 -8.77
N ILE A 176 17.76 -0.24 -9.31
CA ILE A 176 16.39 -0.60 -9.74
C ILE A 176 16.39 -1.74 -10.78
N SER A 177 17.42 -1.80 -11.63
CA SER A 177 17.57 -2.90 -12.60
C SER A 177 17.81 -4.27 -11.94
N GLU A 178 18.49 -4.32 -10.80
CA GLU A 178 18.69 -5.54 -10.02
C GLU A 178 17.44 -5.88 -9.20
N VAL A 179 16.78 -4.88 -8.62
CA VAL A 179 15.49 -5.07 -7.91
C VAL A 179 14.46 -5.75 -8.82
N ASN A 180 14.30 -5.27 -10.06
CA ASN A 180 13.38 -5.88 -11.02
C ASN A 180 13.73 -7.34 -11.37
N LYS A 181 15.02 -7.70 -11.39
CA LYS A 181 15.44 -9.11 -11.60
C LYS A 181 15.07 -9.98 -10.40
N VAL A 182 15.30 -9.49 -9.18
CA VAL A 182 14.95 -10.20 -7.94
C VAL A 182 13.44 -10.41 -7.85
N LEU A 183 12.65 -9.37 -8.10
CA LEU A 183 11.19 -9.46 -8.09
C LEU A 183 10.67 -10.48 -9.10
N ASN A 184 11.20 -10.47 -10.33
CA ASN A 184 10.81 -11.45 -11.35
C ASN A 184 11.19 -12.90 -11.01
N ALA A 185 12.26 -13.10 -10.24
CA ALA A 185 12.64 -14.42 -9.76
C ALA A 185 11.79 -14.89 -8.57
N LEU A 186 11.41 -13.97 -7.68
CA LEU A 186 10.62 -14.24 -6.48
C LEU A 186 9.14 -14.44 -6.79
N VAL A 187 8.60 -13.66 -7.72
CA VAL A 187 7.24 -13.74 -8.24
C VAL A 187 7.34 -14.15 -9.71
N PRO A 188 7.41 -15.46 -10.02
CA PRO A 188 7.54 -15.95 -11.40
C PRO A 188 6.27 -15.74 -12.23
#